data_AF-A0A382ZEA9-F1
#
_entry.id   AF-A0A382ZEA9-F1
#
_cell.length_a   1.000
_cell.length_b   1.000
_cell.length_c   1.000
_cell.angle_alpha   90.00
_cell.angle_beta   90.00
_cell.angle_gamma   90.00
#
_symmetry.space_group_name_H-M   'P 1'
#
loop_
_entity.id
_entity.type
_entity.pdbx_description
1 polymer ?
#
loop_
_entity_poly.entity_id
_entity_poly.type
_entity_poly.pdbx_seq_one_letter_code
_entity_poly.pdbx_strand_id
1 'polypeptide(L)'
;KELFLMIEAISNEKNITKEDVIESLEEALAVATKKRNNVDVRVEVDRHSGEFNTFRRWLVVEDGADFVDDDGTEFDSELHIYQADSNGIQADSYVEEEMESVEFGRIAAQIAKQVIIQKVREAERTVVVDNFSQRVGEVVMVSVKRVDRGNVYVDMGGIDGMISKFDLIPNESIRKNDRLRAFIKEVKSTPRGAQIFLSRTANEMMIELFEMEVPEISEGVIEIKAGARDPGLRSKLAVKAKDKRIDPIGSCIGMRGA
;
A
#
# COMPACT_ATOMS: atom_id res chain seq x y z
N LYS A 1 -5.02 -29.28 9.56
CA LYS A 1 -3.70 -29.39 10.25
C LYS A 1 -2.56 -28.68 9.52
N GLU A 2 -2.22 -29.01 8.28
CA GLU A 2 -1.15 -28.30 7.55
C GLU A 2 -1.41 -26.80 7.35
N LEU A 3 -2.67 -26.43 7.08
CA LEU A 3 -3.08 -25.04 6.92
C LEU A 3 -2.80 -24.19 8.17
N PHE A 4 -3.15 -24.73 9.34
CA PHE A 4 -3.02 -24.03 10.61
C PHE A 4 -1.55 -23.78 10.96
N LEU A 5 -0.69 -24.80 10.78
CA LEU A 5 0.76 -24.66 10.93
C LEU A 5 1.35 -23.59 9.99
N MET A 6 0.81 -23.46 8.78
CA MET A 6 1.23 -22.44 7.81
C MET A 6 0.82 -21.03 8.24
N ILE A 7 -0.40 -20.87 8.77
CA ILE A 7 -0.90 -19.60 9.33
C ILE A 7 -0.06 -19.19 10.55
N GLU A 8 0.26 -20.14 11.45
CA GLU A 8 1.09 -19.87 12.62
C GLU A 8 2.52 -19.46 12.26
N ALA A 9 3.14 -20.13 11.30
CA ALA A 9 4.49 -19.79 10.86
C ALA A 9 4.56 -18.36 10.30
N ILE A 10 3.55 -17.95 9.53
CA ILE A 10 3.53 -16.65 8.85
C ILE A 10 3.15 -15.50 9.79
N SER A 11 2.22 -15.76 10.72
CA SER A 11 1.85 -14.79 11.76
C SER A 11 3.07 -14.39 12.63
N ASN A 12 3.91 -15.37 12.97
CA ASN A 12 5.11 -15.14 13.78
C ASN A 12 6.22 -14.32 13.08
N GLU A 13 6.31 -14.37 11.74
CA GLU A 13 7.40 -13.71 11.01
C GLU A 13 7.09 -12.28 10.54
N LYS A 14 5.81 -11.92 10.37
CA LYS A 14 5.41 -10.74 9.57
C LYS A 14 4.50 -9.73 10.25
N ASN A 15 4.33 -9.79 11.58
CA ASN A 15 3.42 -8.92 12.34
C ASN A 15 1.97 -8.96 11.82
N ILE A 16 1.53 -10.11 11.31
CA ILE A 16 0.16 -10.33 10.85
C ILE A 16 -0.54 -11.11 11.95
N THR A 17 -1.69 -10.64 12.44
CA THR A 17 -2.41 -11.39 13.46
C THR A 17 -3.03 -12.64 12.84
N LYS A 18 -3.13 -13.72 13.61
CA LYS A 18 -3.80 -14.95 13.14
C LYS A 18 -5.27 -14.67 12.77
N GLU A 19 -5.89 -13.73 13.49
CA GLU A 19 -7.28 -13.31 13.29
C GLU A 19 -7.48 -12.70 11.90
N ASP A 20 -6.62 -11.77 11.48
CA ASP A 20 -6.70 -11.14 10.15
C ASP A 20 -6.58 -12.16 9.00
N VAL A 21 -5.79 -13.23 9.21
CA VAL A 21 -5.60 -14.29 8.20
C VAL A 21 -6.80 -15.21 8.13
N ILE A 22 -7.39 -15.53 9.29
CA ILE A 22 -8.58 -16.39 9.36
C ILE A 22 -9.79 -15.68 8.76
N GLU A 23 -10.01 -14.41 9.11
CA GLU A 23 -11.12 -13.60 8.58
C GLU A 23 -11.08 -13.52 7.06
N SER A 24 -9.92 -13.21 6.47
CA SER A 24 -9.84 -13.17 5.00
C SER A 24 -9.82 -14.55 4.34
N LEU A 25 -9.52 -15.61 5.08
CA LEU A 25 -9.72 -16.96 4.59
C LEU A 25 -11.22 -17.29 4.50
N GLU A 26 -11.99 -16.91 5.52
CA GLU A 26 -13.46 -17.04 5.55
C GLU A 26 -14.08 -16.28 4.37
N GLU A 27 -13.70 -15.02 4.16
CA GLU A 27 -14.17 -14.20 3.03
C GLU A 27 -13.84 -14.84 1.68
N ALA A 28 -12.61 -15.32 1.49
CA ALA A 28 -12.19 -15.91 0.23
C ALA A 28 -12.92 -17.23 -0.07
N LEU A 29 -13.17 -18.04 0.96
CA LEU A 29 -13.93 -19.29 0.83
C LEU A 29 -15.42 -19.02 0.58
N ALA A 30 -15.99 -17.99 1.21
CA ALA A 30 -17.34 -17.52 0.95
C ALA A 30 -17.51 -17.12 -0.53
N VAL A 31 -16.60 -16.29 -1.07
CA VAL A 31 -16.63 -15.87 -2.49
C VAL A 31 -16.48 -17.07 -3.45
N ALA A 32 -15.62 -18.03 -3.11
CA ALA A 32 -15.43 -19.23 -3.93
C ALA A 32 -16.68 -20.11 -3.95
N THR A 33 -17.36 -20.25 -2.81
CA THR A 33 -18.59 -21.05 -2.67
C THR A 33 -19.77 -20.36 -3.34
N LYS A 34 -19.89 -19.02 -3.18
CA LYS A 34 -20.90 -18.20 -3.85
C LYS A 34 -20.85 -18.35 -5.37
N LYS A 35 -19.65 -18.30 -5.97
CA LYS A 35 -19.49 -18.51 -7.42
C LYS A 35 -19.88 -19.90 -7.92
N ARG A 36 -19.80 -20.92 -7.06
CA ARG A 36 -20.08 -22.31 -7.46
C ARG A 36 -21.56 -22.65 -7.35
N ASN A 37 -22.20 -22.18 -6.29
CA ASN A 37 -23.57 -22.54 -5.95
C ASN A 37 -24.58 -21.43 -6.26
N ASN A 38 -24.12 -20.25 -6.70
CA ASN A 38 -24.92 -19.04 -6.95
C ASN A 38 -25.75 -18.56 -5.74
N VAL A 39 -25.33 -18.93 -4.53
CA VAL A 39 -26.00 -18.56 -3.27
C VAL A 39 -25.09 -17.68 -2.42
N ASP A 40 -25.66 -16.84 -1.56
CA ASP A 40 -24.87 -16.11 -0.59
C ASP A 40 -24.46 -17.04 0.56
N VAL A 41 -23.19 -16.97 0.95
CA VAL A 41 -22.57 -17.95 1.85
C VAL A 41 -21.65 -17.26 2.83
N ARG A 42 -21.73 -17.67 4.09
CA ARG A 42 -20.73 -17.44 5.13
C ARG A 42 -19.92 -18.68 5.34
N VAL A 43 -18.62 -18.51 5.52
CA VAL A 43 -17.76 -19.57 6.03
C VAL A 43 -17.24 -19.12 7.39
N GLU A 44 -17.26 -20.02 8.36
CA GLU A 44 -16.64 -19.84 9.67
C GLU A 44 -15.56 -20.89 9.86
N VAL A 45 -14.40 -20.47 10.35
CA VAL A 45 -13.26 -21.34 10.61
C VAL A 45 -13.04 -21.44 12.12
N ASP A 46 -13.14 -22.66 12.65
CA ASP A 46 -12.82 -22.89 14.05
C ASP A 46 -11.32 -22.65 14.30
N ARG A 47 -11.03 -21.81 15.30
CA ARG A 47 -9.68 -21.33 15.62
C ARG A 47 -8.78 -22.38 16.27
N HIS A 48 -9.31 -23.52 16.71
CA HIS A 48 -8.56 -24.60 17.35
C HIS A 48 -8.51 -25.86 16.48
N SER A 49 -9.63 -26.25 15.88
CA SER A 49 -9.73 -27.45 15.05
C SER A 49 -9.30 -27.18 13.59
N GLY A 50 -9.52 -25.96 13.10
CA GLY A 50 -9.35 -25.59 11.70
C GLY A 50 -10.40 -26.23 10.78
N GLU A 51 -11.54 -26.63 11.34
CA GLU A 51 -12.70 -27.11 10.59
C GLU A 51 -13.49 -25.93 10.01
N PHE A 52 -14.06 -26.15 8.83
CA PHE A 52 -14.82 -25.16 8.09
C PHE A 52 -16.31 -25.46 8.21
N ASN A 53 -17.06 -24.51 8.77
CA ASN A 53 -18.52 -24.55 8.79
C ASN A 53 -19.04 -23.58 7.74
N THR A 54 -19.90 -24.06 6.85
CA THR A 54 -20.45 -23.27 5.75
C THR A 54 -21.93 -23.03 6.02
N PHE A 55 -22.35 -21.77 5.99
CA PHE A 55 -23.74 -21.38 6.19
C PHE A 55 -24.24 -20.65 4.96
N ARG A 56 -25.38 -21.09 4.41
CA ARG A 56 -26.12 -20.28 3.45
C ARG A 56 -26.72 -19.09 4.17
N ARG A 57 -26.72 -17.93 3.51
CA ARG A 57 -27.41 -16.75 4.01
C ARG A 57 -28.52 -16.31 3.06
N TRP A 58 -29.63 -15.85 3.63
CA TRP A 58 -30.65 -15.06 2.93
C TRP A 58 -30.80 -13.71 3.62
N LEU A 59 -30.87 -12.64 2.84
CA LEU A 59 -31.19 -11.31 3.34
C LEU A 59 -32.70 -11.23 3.62
N VAL A 60 -33.06 -10.80 4.83
CA VAL A 60 -34.45 -10.60 5.23
C VAL A 60 -34.95 -9.27 4.68
N VAL A 61 -36.00 -9.33 3.87
CA VAL A 61 -36.60 -8.18 3.20
C VAL A 61 -37.98 -7.89 3.79
N GLU A 62 -38.37 -6.61 3.85
CA GLU A 62 -39.72 -6.23 4.28
C GLU A 62 -40.82 -6.80 3.35
N ASP A 63 -41.92 -7.24 3.94
CA ASP A 63 -43.01 -7.88 3.21
C ASP A 63 -43.71 -6.89 2.26
N GLY A 64 -43.84 -7.27 0.98
CA GLY A 64 -44.65 -6.54 0.00
C GLY A 64 -44.02 -5.27 -0.59
N ALA A 65 -42.70 -5.07 -0.43
CA ALA A 65 -41.96 -4.03 -1.12
C ALA A 65 -41.46 -4.52 -2.51
N ASP A 66 -41.49 -3.64 -3.51
CA ASP A 66 -40.66 -3.79 -4.73
C ASP A 66 -39.19 -3.62 -4.31
N PHE A 67 -38.62 -4.67 -3.72
CA PHE A 67 -37.26 -4.64 -3.20
C PHE A 67 -36.27 -4.55 -4.36
N VAL A 68 -35.44 -3.52 -4.29
CA VAL A 68 -34.28 -3.31 -5.16
C VAL A 68 -33.12 -2.95 -4.25
N ASP A 69 -32.04 -3.73 -4.29
CA ASP A 69 -30.85 -3.43 -3.49
C ASP A 69 -30.07 -2.21 -4.03
N ASP A 70 -29.02 -1.79 -3.32
CA ASP A 70 -28.16 -0.65 -3.70
C ASP A 70 -27.49 -0.82 -5.07
N ASP A 71 -27.36 -2.06 -5.55
CA ASP A 71 -26.78 -2.43 -6.84
C ASP A 71 -27.82 -2.55 -7.97
N GLY A 72 -29.11 -2.37 -7.66
CA GLY A 72 -30.21 -2.45 -8.62
C GLY A 72 -30.79 -3.86 -8.81
N THR A 73 -30.48 -4.79 -7.92
CA THR A 73 -30.96 -6.18 -7.95
C THR A 73 -32.36 -6.28 -7.36
N GLU A 74 -33.31 -6.81 -8.14
CA GLU A 74 -34.67 -7.10 -7.68
C GLU A 74 -34.71 -8.29 -6.71
N PHE A 75 -35.84 -8.47 -6.02
CA PHE A 75 -36.05 -9.62 -5.13
C PHE A 75 -35.80 -10.96 -5.85
N ASP A 76 -34.80 -11.69 -5.35
CA ASP A 76 -34.50 -13.08 -5.75
C ASP A 76 -34.72 -14.02 -4.57
N SER A 77 -35.61 -15.00 -4.72
CA SER A 77 -35.90 -16.05 -3.73
C SER A 77 -34.69 -16.93 -3.36
N GLU A 78 -33.63 -16.95 -4.18
CA GLU A 78 -32.39 -17.66 -3.85
C GLU A 78 -31.49 -16.89 -2.87
N LEU A 79 -31.68 -15.56 -2.77
CA LEU A 79 -30.86 -14.64 -1.99
C LEU A 79 -31.65 -13.91 -0.89
N HIS A 80 -32.98 -13.88 -0.98
CA HIS A 80 -33.86 -13.10 -0.13
C HIS A 80 -34.96 -13.96 0.49
N ILE A 81 -35.39 -13.58 1.69
CA ILE A 81 -36.54 -14.16 2.37
C ILE A 81 -37.40 -13.03 2.94
N TYR A 82 -38.72 -13.21 2.89
CA TYR A 82 -39.66 -12.26 3.47
C TYR A 82 -39.61 -12.31 4.99
N GLN A 83 -39.85 -11.16 5.63
CA GLN A 83 -39.84 -11.04 7.08
C GLN A 83 -40.86 -11.98 7.73
N ALA A 84 -42.02 -12.20 7.09
CA ALA A 84 -43.03 -13.16 7.55
C ALA A 84 -42.49 -14.59 7.72
N ASP A 85 -41.54 -15.01 6.88
CA ASP A 85 -40.99 -16.36 6.84
C ASP A 85 -39.64 -16.48 7.58
N SER A 86 -39.12 -15.36 8.11
CA SER A 86 -37.79 -15.26 8.70
C SER A 86 -37.66 -15.73 10.16
N ASN A 87 -38.64 -16.46 10.71
CA ASN A 87 -38.69 -16.89 12.11
C ASN A 87 -38.51 -15.76 13.14
N GLY A 88 -38.97 -14.54 12.82
CA GLY A 88 -38.95 -13.38 13.73
C GLY A 88 -37.65 -12.56 13.68
N ILE A 89 -36.83 -12.74 12.65
CA ILE A 89 -35.65 -11.90 12.38
C ILE A 89 -36.10 -10.54 11.81
N GLN A 90 -35.36 -9.47 12.10
CA GLN A 90 -35.66 -8.13 11.58
C GLN A 90 -35.28 -8.02 10.10
N ALA A 91 -35.98 -7.15 9.35
CA ALA A 91 -35.54 -6.75 8.02
C ALA A 91 -34.10 -6.21 8.05
N ASP A 92 -33.38 -6.34 6.94
CA ASP A 92 -31.95 -6.03 6.77
C ASP A 92 -30.97 -6.92 7.59
N SER A 93 -31.46 -8.03 8.14
CA SER A 93 -30.64 -9.05 8.79
C SER A 93 -30.52 -10.30 7.92
N TYR A 94 -29.69 -11.27 8.34
CA TYR A 94 -29.49 -12.52 7.60
C TYR A 94 -30.09 -13.72 8.35
N VAL A 95 -30.82 -14.57 7.62
CA VAL A 95 -31.16 -15.94 8.07
C VAL A 95 -30.02 -16.86 7.62
N GLU A 96 -29.48 -17.66 8.54
CA GLU A 96 -28.39 -18.61 8.25
C GLU A 96 -28.90 -20.07 8.33
N GLU A 97 -28.60 -20.89 7.32
CA GLU A 97 -28.83 -22.34 7.34
C GLU A 97 -27.52 -23.07 7.11
N GLU A 98 -27.23 -24.08 7.94
CA GLU A 98 -26.02 -24.89 7.81
C GLU A 98 -26.06 -25.71 6.51
N MET A 99 -25.03 -25.55 5.69
CA MET A 99 -24.85 -26.31 4.46
C MET A 99 -23.70 -27.28 4.60
N GLU A 100 -23.77 -28.38 3.85
CA GLU A 100 -22.65 -29.30 3.74
C GLU A 100 -21.42 -28.55 3.19
N SER A 101 -20.42 -28.41 4.04
CA SER A 101 -19.10 -27.90 3.65
C SER A 101 -18.54 -28.83 2.58
N VAL A 102 -18.48 -28.36 1.33
CA VAL A 102 -17.91 -29.14 0.23
C VAL A 102 -16.50 -29.58 0.60
N GLU A 103 -16.08 -30.81 0.25
CA GLU A 103 -14.71 -31.26 0.51
C GLU A 103 -13.68 -30.39 -0.24
N PHE A 104 -13.28 -29.28 0.37
CA PHE A 104 -12.40 -28.30 -0.23
C PHE A 104 -10.92 -28.67 -0.08
N GLY A 105 -10.56 -29.94 0.13
CA GLY A 105 -9.20 -30.34 0.54
C GLY A 105 -8.06 -29.69 -0.27
N ARG A 106 -8.11 -29.78 -1.62
CA ARG A 106 -7.08 -29.18 -2.49
C ARG A 106 -7.35 -27.72 -2.85
N ILE A 107 -8.62 -27.34 -2.99
CA ILE A 107 -9.02 -26.01 -3.44
C ILE A 107 -8.89 -24.98 -2.31
N ALA A 108 -9.32 -25.31 -1.08
CA ALA A 108 -9.10 -24.48 0.10
C ALA A 108 -7.61 -24.28 0.37
N ALA A 109 -6.77 -25.31 0.20
CA ALA A 109 -5.33 -25.15 0.36
C ALA A 109 -4.74 -24.14 -0.64
N GLN A 110 -5.22 -24.13 -1.89
CA GLN A 110 -4.79 -23.16 -2.91
C GLN A 110 -5.29 -21.75 -2.61
N ILE A 111 -6.57 -21.61 -2.26
CA ILE A 111 -7.20 -20.33 -1.89
C ILE A 111 -6.48 -19.76 -0.67
N ALA A 112 -6.30 -20.56 0.38
CA ALA A 112 -5.63 -20.12 1.59
C ALA A 112 -4.19 -19.68 1.32
N LYS A 113 -3.44 -20.42 0.51
CA LYS A 113 -2.10 -19.99 0.07
C LYS A 113 -2.14 -18.62 -0.62
N GLN A 114 -3.14 -18.37 -1.46
CA GLN A 114 -3.29 -17.10 -2.16
C GLN A 114 -3.65 -15.96 -1.21
N VAL A 115 -4.61 -16.17 -0.31
CA VAL A 115 -5.02 -15.20 0.73
C VAL A 115 -3.84 -14.85 1.62
N ILE A 116 -3.10 -15.86 2.06
CA ILE A 116 -1.88 -15.69 2.86
C ILE A 116 -0.87 -14.81 2.12
N ILE A 117 -0.57 -15.10 0.85
CA ILE A 117 0.37 -14.28 0.05
C ILE A 117 -0.14 -12.85 -0.11
N GLN A 118 -1.44 -12.65 -0.27
CA GLN A 118 -2.05 -11.32 -0.36
C GLN A 118 -1.92 -10.54 0.94
N LYS A 119 -2.29 -11.14 2.09
CA LYS A 119 -2.15 -10.53 3.41
C LYS A 119 -0.71 -10.18 3.74
N VAL A 120 0.25 -11.07 3.41
CA VAL A 120 1.68 -10.77 3.58
C VAL A 120 2.09 -9.53 2.77
N ARG A 121 1.65 -9.44 1.51
CA ARG A 121 1.94 -8.26 0.69
C ARG A 121 1.26 -6.99 1.20
N GLU A 122 0.06 -7.08 1.75
CA GLU A 122 -0.67 -5.94 2.34
C GLU A 122 -0.01 -5.44 3.61
N ALA A 123 0.42 -6.35 4.48
CA ALA A 123 1.17 -6.01 5.68
C ALA A 123 2.51 -5.34 5.33
N GLU A 124 3.29 -5.94 4.43
CA GLU A 124 4.54 -5.35 3.94
C GLU A 124 4.29 -3.97 3.30
N ARG A 125 3.23 -3.82 2.50
CA ARG A 125 2.84 -2.55 1.91
C ARG A 125 2.58 -1.48 2.97
N THR A 126 1.81 -1.81 3.99
CA THR A 126 1.41 -0.85 5.04
C THR A 126 2.63 -0.37 5.80
N VAL A 127 3.50 -1.28 6.21
CA VAL A 127 4.79 -0.95 6.86
C VAL A 127 5.66 -0.06 5.98
N VAL A 128 5.75 -0.34 4.68
CA VAL A 128 6.51 0.51 3.75
C VAL A 128 5.90 1.90 3.62
N VAL A 129 4.57 2.00 3.48
CA VAL A 129 3.89 3.29 3.36
C VAL A 129 4.11 4.12 4.61
N ASP A 130 3.96 3.54 5.81
CA ASP A 130 4.11 4.26 7.07
C ASP A 130 5.55 4.78 7.24
N ASN A 131 6.55 3.92 6.99
CA ASN A 131 7.96 4.30 7.09
C ASN A 131 8.36 5.41 6.11
N PHE A 132 7.90 5.35 4.85
CA PHE A 132 8.29 6.33 3.85
C PHE A 132 7.43 7.59 3.87
N SER A 133 6.20 7.54 4.40
CA SER A 133 5.35 8.72 4.55
C SER A 133 5.96 9.72 5.54
N GLN A 134 6.65 9.24 6.57
CA GLN A 134 7.38 10.09 7.52
C GLN A 134 8.66 10.70 6.92
N ARG A 135 9.18 10.11 5.84
CA ARG A 135 10.42 10.51 5.17
C ARG A 135 10.17 11.30 3.88
N VAL A 136 8.92 11.69 3.62
CA VAL A 136 8.58 12.60 2.52
C VAL A 136 9.29 13.92 2.77
N GLY A 137 10.03 14.39 1.76
CA GLY A 137 10.92 15.55 1.92
C GLY A 137 12.41 15.19 1.95
N GLU A 138 12.78 13.93 2.14
CA GLU A 138 14.19 13.53 2.17
C GLU A 138 14.74 13.23 0.77
N VAL A 139 16.05 13.45 0.61
CA VAL A 139 16.81 12.98 -0.55
C VAL A 139 17.45 11.63 -0.25
N VAL A 140 17.09 10.62 -1.03
CA VAL A 140 17.59 9.25 -0.88
C VAL A 140 18.44 8.82 -2.07
N MET A 141 19.41 7.93 -1.83
CA MET A 141 20.17 7.29 -2.89
C MET A 141 19.39 6.11 -3.45
N VAL A 142 19.24 6.04 -4.76
CA VAL A 142 18.46 5.02 -5.46
C VAL A 142 19.26 4.41 -6.61
N SER A 143 18.97 3.16 -6.94
CA SER A 143 19.60 2.44 -8.06
C SER A 143 18.61 2.18 -9.18
N VAL A 144 18.93 2.56 -10.41
CA VAL A 144 18.02 2.42 -11.55
C VAL A 144 17.87 0.95 -11.95
N LYS A 145 16.67 0.40 -11.83
CA LYS A 145 16.34 -0.97 -12.26
C LYS A 145 16.06 -1.03 -13.76
N ARG A 146 15.27 -0.07 -14.26
CA ARG A 146 14.88 0.00 -15.68
C ARG A 146 14.36 1.40 -16.04
N VAL A 147 14.42 1.70 -17.33
CA VAL A 147 13.83 2.90 -17.92
C VAL A 147 12.82 2.46 -18.97
N ASP A 148 11.57 2.92 -18.85
CA ASP A 148 10.47 2.54 -19.74
C ASP A 148 9.63 3.75 -20.13
N ARG A 149 9.44 3.97 -21.44
CA ARG A 149 8.68 5.11 -22.02
C ARG A 149 9.00 6.49 -21.40
N GLY A 150 10.21 6.67 -20.89
CA GLY A 150 10.67 7.90 -20.24
C GLY A 150 10.45 7.96 -18.71
N ASN A 151 9.75 7.01 -18.12
CA ASN A 151 9.70 6.82 -16.68
C ASN A 151 10.87 5.95 -16.22
N VAL A 152 11.43 6.27 -15.06
CA VAL A 152 12.57 5.55 -14.49
C VAL A 152 12.08 4.81 -13.25
N TYR A 153 12.28 3.50 -13.23
CA TYR A 153 12.00 2.66 -12.06
C TYR A 153 13.29 2.41 -11.32
N VAL A 154 13.28 2.67 -10.02
CA VAL A 154 14.46 2.62 -9.17
C VAL A 154 14.23 1.68 -7.99
N ASP A 155 15.33 1.20 -7.44
CA ASP A 155 15.40 0.39 -6.24
C ASP A 155 15.91 1.23 -5.08
N MET A 156 15.24 1.13 -3.95
CA MET A 156 15.57 1.84 -2.70
C MET A 156 15.85 0.83 -1.58
N GLY A 157 16.72 -0.14 -1.87
CA GLY A 157 17.09 -1.18 -0.90
C GLY A 157 16.01 -2.25 -0.71
N GLY A 158 15.36 -2.69 -1.80
CA GLY A 158 14.32 -3.72 -1.77
C GLY A 158 12.90 -3.18 -1.97
N ILE A 159 12.74 -1.86 -2.00
CA ILE A 159 11.46 -1.19 -2.26
C ILE A 159 11.54 -0.48 -3.61
N ASP A 160 10.48 -0.62 -4.40
CA ASP A 160 10.41 -0.03 -5.73
C ASP A 160 9.95 1.44 -5.65
N GLY A 161 10.71 2.30 -6.31
CA GLY A 161 10.38 3.71 -6.55
C GLY A 161 10.21 4.00 -8.02
N MET A 162 9.55 5.11 -8.32
CA MET A 162 9.38 5.59 -9.69
C MET A 162 9.64 7.09 -9.78
N ILE A 163 10.41 7.48 -10.78
CA ILE A 163 10.57 8.87 -11.21
C ILE A 163 9.82 9.04 -12.52
N SER A 164 8.84 9.93 -12.54
CA SER A 164 8.11 10.30 -13.74
C SER A 164 9.02 11.03 -14.73
N LYS A 165 8.75 10.92 -16.03
CA LYS A 165 9.45 11.69 -17.08
C LYS A 165 9.48 13.21 -16.79
N PHE A 166 8.41 13.75 -16.18
CA PHE A 166 8.30 15.18 -15.84
C PHE A 166 9.10 15.57 -14.59
N ASP A 167 9.43 14.58 -13.77
CA ASP A 167 10.20 14.74 -12.54
C ASP A 167 11.69 14.42 -12.74
N LEU A 168 12.12 14.17 -14.00
CA LEU A 168 13.52 14.02 -14.40
C LEU A 168 14.12 15.34 -14.86
N ILE A 169 15.42 15.50 -14.62
CA ILE A 169 16.16 16.65 -15.13
C ILE A 169 16.23 16.52 -16.67
N PRO A 170 15.85 17.57 -17.43
CA PRO A 170 15.96 17.55 -18.88
C PRO A 170 17.38 17.22 -19.36
N ASN A 171 17.49 16.40 -20.40
CA ASN A 171 18.76 15.96 -21.02
C ASN A 171 19.69 15.15 -20.12
N GLU A 172 19.25 14.73 -18.93
CA GLU A 172 20.02 13.82 -18.09
C GLU A 172 20.05 12.41 -18.70
N SER A 173 21.25 11.86 -18.90
CA SER A 173 21.39 10.48 -19.39
C SER A 173 21.29 9.51 -18.21
N ILE A 174 20.20 8.76 -18.14
CA ILE A 174 19.98 7.75 -17.11
C ILE A 174 19.98 6.36 -17.76
N ARG A 175 20.82 5.47 -17.23
CA ARG A 175 20.95 4.10 -17.70
C ARG A 175 20.59 3.13 -16.58
N LYS A 176 20.32 1.88 -17.00
CA LYS A 176 20.13 0.78 -16.05
C LYS A 176 21.38 0.61 -15.19
N ASN A 177 21.17 0.37 -13.90
CA ASN A 177 22.17 0.22 -12.84
C ASN A 177 22.87 1.51 -12.39
N ASP A 178 22.49 2.68 -12.93
CA ASP A 178 23.03 3.94 -12.42
C ASP A 178 22.57 4.18 -10.97
N ARG A 179 23.43 4.82 -10.18
CA ARG A 179 23.12 5.30 -8.84
C ARG A 179 22.90 6.80 -8.89
N LEU A 180 21.77 7.25 -8.38
CA LEU A 180 21.42 8.66 -8.37
C LEU A 180 20.70 9.03 -7.08
N ARG A 181 20.75 10.30 -6.69
CA ARG A 181 20.01 10.84 -5.55
C ARG A 181 18.62 11.29 -6.01
N ALA A 182 17.55 11.04 -5.27
CA ALA A 182 16.22 11.52 -5.64
C ALA A 182 15.44 11.95 -4.41
N PHE A 183 14.61 12.98 -4.57
CA PHE A 183 13.76 13.51 -3.51
C PHE A 183 12.46 12.72 -3.42
N ILE A 184 12.06 12.33 -2.20
CA ILE A 184 10.78 11.66 -1.97
C ILE A 184 9.66 12.70 -2.03
N LYS A 185 8.90 12.68 -3.13
CA LYS A 185 7.84 13.64 -3.42
C LYS A 185 6.51 13.23 -2.80
N GLU A 186 6.11 11.98 -3.01
CA GLU A 186 4.87 11.45 -2.46
C GLU A 186 4.96 9.92 -2.35
N VAL A 187 4.20 9.35 -1.41
CA VAL A 187 4.04 7.91 -1.24
C VAL A 187 2.58 7.57 -1.48
N LYS A 188 2.31 6.61 -2.37
CA LYS A 188 0.95 6.16 -2.67
C LYS A 188 0.82 4.67 -2.42
N SER A 189 -0.31 4.30 -1.80
CA SER A 189 -0.72 2.91 -1.66
C SER A 189 -1.49 2.50 -2.91
N THR A 190 -0.99 1.51 -3.65
CA THR A 190 -1.72 0.91 -4.79
C THR A 190 -2.04 -0.56 -4.50
N PRO A 191 -3.03 -1.17 -5.19
CA PRO A 191 -3.30 -2.60 -5.06
C PRO A 191 -2.12 -3.50 -5.47
N ARG A 192 -1.18 -2.97 -6.26
CA ARG A 192 0.02 -3.70 -6.71
C ARG A 192 1.21 -3.55 -5.77
N GLY A 193 1.09 -2.73 -4.72
CA GLY A 193 2.15 -2.45 -3.76
C GLY A 193 2.25 -0.97 -3.39
N ALA A 194 3.13 -0.66 -2.46
CA ALA A 194 3.50 0.72 -2.14
C ALA A 194 4.31 1.28 -3.31
N GLN A 195 3.88 2.39 -3.89
CA GLN A 195 4.61 3.07 -4.94
C GLN A 195 5.09 4.42 -4.43
N ILE A 196 6.41 4.58 -4.39
CA ILE A 196 7.04 5.82 -3.95
C ILE A 196 7.40 6.63 -5.18
N PHE A 197 6.87 7.84 -5.26
CA PHE A 197 7.16 8.77 -6.33
C PHE A 197 8.30 9.68 -5.91
N LEU A 198 9.29 9.70 -6.77
CA LEU A 198 10.52 10.43 -6.56
C LEU A 198 10.61 11.57 -7.58
N SER A 199 11.32 12.64 -7.21
CA SER A 199 11.60 13.76 -8.09
C SER A 199 13.05 14.18 -8.06
N ARG A 200 13.54 14.64 -9.22
CA ARG A 200 14.85 15.28 -9.37
C ARG A 200 14.73 16.76 -9.75
N THR A 201 13.52 17.23 -10.04
CA THR A 201 13.23 18.60 -10.48
C THR A 201 12.70 19.48 -9.35
N ALA A 202 12.25 18.90 -8.24
CA ALA A 202 11.82 19.64 -7.05
C ALA A 202 12.89 20.65 -6.56
N ASN A 203 12.43 21.81 -6.10
CA ASN A 203 13.31 22.85 -5.55
C ASN A 203 13.88 22.42 -4.20
N GLU A 204 13.04 21.74 -3.41
CA GLU A 204 13.32 21.15 -2.11
C GLU A 204 14.48 20.17 -2.19
N MET A 205 14.59 19.41 -3.29
CA MET A 205 15.75 18.53 -3.51
C MET A 205 17.08 19.29 -3.46
N MET A 206 17.14 20.50 -4.03
CA MET A 206 18.36 21.31 -4.02
C MET A 206 18.69 21.76 -2.59
N ILE A 207 17.68 22.21 -1.85
CA ILE A 207 17.82 22.67 -0.47
C ILE A 207 18.37 21.54 0.39
N GLU A 208 17.76 20.37 0.31
CA GLU A 208 18.18 19.18 1.06
C GLU A 208 19.59 18.71 0.67
N LEU A 209 19.95 18.80 -0.61
CA LEU A 209 21.32 18.51 -1.07
C LEU A 209 22.34 19.46 -0.43
N PHE A 210 22.02 20.75 -0.31
CA PHE A 210 22.89 21.72 0.35
C PHE A 210 22.98 21.47 1.86
N GLU A 211 21.88 21.08 2.49
CA GLU A 211 21.85 20.76 3.92
C GLU A 211 22.71 19.52 4.25
N MET A 212 22.72 18.52 3.37
CA MET A 212 23.59 17.34 3.51
C MET A 212 25.08 17.64 3.25
N GLU A 213 25.39 18.58 2.34
CA GLU A 213 26.78 18.85 1.94
C GLU A 213 27.45 19.92 2.81
N VAL A 214 26.69 20.89 3.34
CA VAL A 214 27.19 22.04 4.10
C VAL A 214 26.81 21.90 5.59
N PRO A 215 27.76 21.53 6.48
CA PRO A 215 27.49 21.34 7.90
C PRO A 215 26.91 22.58 8.58
N GLU A 216 27.33 23.78 8.19
CA GLU A 216 26.86 25.02 8.80
C GLU A 216 25.36 25.29 8.54
N ILE A 217 24.78 24.69 7.49
CA ILE A 217 23.34 24.75 7.22
C ILE A 217 22.60 23.78 8.13
N SER A 218 23.06 22.53 8.24
CA SER A 218 22.43 21.52 9.10
C SER A 218 22.53 21.84 10.60
N GLU A 219 23.63 22.49 11.04
CA GLU A 219 23.76 23.03 12.39
C GLU A 219 22.91 24.31 12.62
N GLY A 220 22.29 24.83 11.57
CA GLY A 220 21.43 26.01 11.60
C GLY A 220 22.19 27.32 11.85
N VAL A 221 23.50 27.34 11.60
CA VAL A 221 24.36 28.53 11.69
C VAL A 221 24.13 29.44 10.48
N ILE A 222 23.92 28.83 9.32
CA ILE A 222 23.49 29.46 8.07
C ILE A 222 22.06 29.02 7.78
N GLU A 223 21.21 29.98 7.42
CA GLU A 223 19.82 29.74 7.06
C GLU A 223 19.60 29.98 5.56
N ILE A 224 18.95 29.03 4.90
CA ILE A 224 18.48 29.19 3.52
C ILE A 224 17.20 30.04 3.55
N LYS A 225 17.25 31.22 2.93
CA LYS A 225 16.12 32.17 2.87
C LYS A 225 15.19 31.91 1.70
N ALA A 226 15.75 31.52 0.56
CA ALA A 226 15.00 31.20 -0.64
C ALA A 226 15.87 30.41 -1.62
N GLY A 227 15.25 29.54 -2.40
CA GLY A 227 15.88 28.82 -3.50
C GLY A 227 14.99 28.85 -4.74
N ALA A 228 15.58 29.07 -5.90
CA ALA A 228 14.91 28.99 -7.18
C ALA A 228 15.76 28.18 -8.16
N ARG A 229 15.14 27.27 -8.88
CA ARG A 229 15.83 26.34 -9.78
C ARG A 229 15.11 26.25 -11.11
N ASP A 230 15.89 26.33 -12.18
CA ASP A 230 15.54 25.83 -13.50
C ASP A 230 16.29 24.49 -13.67
N PRO A 231 15.65 23.32 -13.46
CA PRO A 231 16.33 22.04 -13.42
C PRO A 231 17.14 21.75 -14.68
N GLY A 232 18.42 21.43 -14.50
CA GLY A 232 19.35 21.16 -15.61
C GLY A 232 19.95 22.40 -16.28
N LEU A 233 19.60 23.61 -15.82
CA LEU A 233 20.10 24.87 -16.38
C LEU A 233 20.81 25.73 -15.34
N ARG A 234 20.07 26.26 -14.36
CA ARG A 234 20.59 27.19 -13.35
C ARG A 234 19.85 27.07 -12.03
N SER A 235 20.57 27.34 -10.96
CA SER A 235 20.02 27.42 -9.61
C SER A 235 20.48 28.73 -8.98
N LYS A 236 19.61 29.35 -8.18
CA LYS A 236 19.96 30.47 -7.31
C LYS A 236 19.49 30.15 -5.90
N LEU A 237 20.37 30.37 -4.94
CA LEU A 237 20.12 30.14 -3.52
C LEU A 237 20.48 31.41 -2.76
N ALA A 238 19.57 31.86 -1.90
CA ALA A 238 19.80 32.98 -1.00
C ALA A 238 20.03 32.43 0.40
N VAL A 239 21.21 32.70 0.96
CA VAL A 239 21.62 32.22 2.29
C VAL A 239 21.95 33.39 3.21
N LYS A 240 21.74 33.22 4.51
CA LYS A 240 22.06 34.22 5.53
C LYS A 240 22.68 33.54 6.74
N ALA A 241 23.86 33.98 7.14
CA ALA A 241 24.46 33.58 8.41
C ALA A 241 23.74 34.26 9.59
N LYS A 242 23.55 33.53 10.69
CA LYS A 242 23.07 34.10 11.96
C LYS A 242 24.17 34.91 12.66
N ASP A 243 25.42 34.44 12.59
CA ASP A 243 26.60 35.17 13.06
C ASP A 243 27.22 36.00 11.92
N LYS A 244 27.53 37.26 12.20
CA LYS A 244 28.20 38.18 11.26
C LYS A 244 29.66 37.81 11.00
N ARG A 245 30.28 36.96 11.84
CA ARG A 245 31.67 36.51 11.68
C ARG A 245 31.82 35.42 10.63
N ILE A 246 30.71 34.82 10.20
CA ILE A 246 30.70 33.70 9.25
C ILE A 246 30.32 34.24 7.88
N ASP A 247 31.09 33.87 6.86
CA ASP A 247 30.75 34.16 5.48
C ASP A 247 29.85 33.04 4.94
N PRO A 248 28.54 33.29 4.74
CA PRO A 248 27.63 32.24 4.30
C PRO A 248 27.91 31.77 2.87
N ILE A 249 28.45 32.65 2.01
CA ILE A 249 28.77 32.30 0.63
C ILE A 249 30.03 31.43 0.61
N GLY A 250 31.06 31.83 1.35
CA GLY A 250 32.29 31.06 1.49
C GLY A 250 32.06 29.64 2.02
N SER A 251 31.26 29.50 3.08
CA SER A 251 30.91 28.17 3.63
C SER A 251 30.14 27.30 2.64
N CYS A 252 29.18 27.86 1.89
CA CYS A 252 28.40 27.07 0.92
C CYS A 252 29.19 26.65 -0.33
N ILE A 253 30.30 27.31 -0.64
CA ILE A 253 31.14 27.00 -1.81
C ILE A 253 32.27 26.03 -1.43
N GLY A 254 32.73 26.06 -0.18
CA GLY A 254 33.86 25.25 0.26
C GLY A 254 35.19 25.59 -0.45
N MET A 255 36.20 24.76 -0.26
CA MET A 255 37.51 24.98 -0.88
C MET A 255 37.45 24.76 -2.40
N ARG A 256 37.48 25.85 -3.18
CA ARG A 256 37.46 25.87 -4.65
C ARG A 256 36.16 25.41 -5.31
N GLY A 257 35.01 25.51 -4.63
CA GLY A 257 33.74 25.02 -5.17
C GLY A 257 33.62 23.50 -5.12
N ALA A 258 34.17 22.90 -4.07
CA ALA A 258 34.19 21.46 -3.85
C ALA A 258 32.85 20.95 -3.32
#